data_AF-A0A976E2M5-F1
#
_entry.id   AF-A0A976E2M5-F1
#
_cell.length_a   1.000
_cell.length_b   1.000
_cell.length_c   1.000
_cell.angle_alpha   90.00
_cell.angle_beta   90.00
_cell.angle_gamma   90.00
#
_symmetry.space_group_name_H-M   'P 1'
#
loop_
_entity.id
_entity.type
_entity.pdbx_description
1 polymer ?
#
loop_
_entity_poly.entity_id
_entity_poly.type
_entity_poly.pdbx_seq_one_letter_code
_entity_poly.pdbx_strand_id
1 'polypeptide(L)'
;MFHFSHPATTIKFFLFTSQMMLYFTTTLKQYSLLAAICLLTACKSAPPAPPPATPVAAPAYTGPSLSIEQSDRGVQVFLPSNILFDSGKSELRLGDAAPYLDRVAQLLKTKTQNKISVEGHTDSAGSLTANQKLSEQRAVALMQSLQERGVPADRMVTAGFAFNRPIASNANEEGRKLNRRVEVVILDEKVANITKGEPPNAFNSAWDNLKKMIEAGVVKPAEAAK
;
A
#
# COMPACT_ATOMS: atom_id res chain seq x y z
N MET A 1 0.30 -80.23 44.59
CA MET A 1 0.27 -79.05 43.70
C MET A 1 -0.99 -78.27 44.08
N PHE A 2 -0.87 -77.20 44.87
CA PHE A 2 -1.02 -75.78 44.43
C PHE A 2 -2.34 -75.59 43.65
N HIS A 3 -3.32 -74.76 44.04
CA HIS A 3 -3.21 -73.38 44.51
C HIS A 3 -4.59 -72.87 45.06
N PHE A 4 -4.49 -71.93 46.00
CA PHE A 4 -5.45 -70.95 46.54
C PHE A 4 -6.61 -70.45 45.64
N SER A 5 -7.80 -70.19 46.21
CA SER A 5 -8.25 -68.84 46.68
C SER A 5 -9.78 -68.73 46.81
N HIS A 6 -10.22 -68.15 47.94
CA HIS A 6 -11.57 -67.63 48.25
C HIS A 6 -11.80 -66.24 47.56
N PRO A 7 -12.86 -65.45 47.83
CA PRO A 7 -14.31 -65.69 47.75
C PRO A 7 -15.11 -64.48 47.13
N ALA A 8 -16.44 -64.59 47.14
CA ALA A 8 -17.40 -63.55 47.53
C ALA A 8 -17.94 -62.50 46.53
N THR A 9 -19.25 -62.28 46.73
CA THR A 9 -19.98 -61.01 46.62
C THR A 9 -20.34 -60.51 45.23
N THR A 10 -21.47 -61.00 44.72
CA THR A 10 -22.34 -60.26 43.80
C THR A 10 -23.73 -60.26 44.44
N ILE A 11 -24.52 -59.20 44.18
CA ILE A 11 -25.89 -58.96 44.69
C ILE A 11 -25.94 -58.09 45.95
N LYS A 12 -25.70 -56.79 45.75
CA LYS A 12 -26.33 -55.69 46.52
C LYS A 12 -26.27 -54.40 45.67
N PHE A 13 -26.81 -54.45 44.45
CA PHE A 13 -26.91 -53.32 43.52
C PHE A 13 -28.36 -52.91 43.24
N PHE A 14 -29.25 -53.19 44.18
CA PHE A 14 -30.64 -52.74 44.18
C PHE A 14 -30.89 -52.20 45.58
N LEU A 15 -31.19 -50.90 45.70
CA LEU A 15 -31.60 -50.11 46.89
C LEU A 15 -30.83 -48.79 47.12
N PHE A 16 -30.10 -48.24 46.13
CA PHE A 16 -29.43 -46.93 46.29
C PHE A 16 -29.77 -45.85 45.24
N THR A 17 -30.88 -45.99 44.52
CA THR A 17 -31.28 -44.99 43.49
C THR A 17 -32.60 -44.27 43.77
N SER A 18 -33.26 -44.53 44.91
CA SER A 18 -34.60 -43.96 45.19
C SER A 18 -34.65 -42.91 46.32
N GLN A 19 -33.52 -42.48 46.89
CA GLN A 19 -33.49 -41.43 47.94
C GLN A 19 -32.75 -40.14 47.53
N MET A 20 -32.14 -40.07 46.35
CA MET A 20 -31.41 -38.88 45.88
C MET A 20 -32.20 -37.98 44.94
N MET A 21 -33.53 -38.14 44.85
CA MET A 21 -34.40 -37.33 43.99
C MET A 21 -35.45 -36.52 44.75
N LEU A 22 -35.36 -36.46 46.09
CA LEU A 22 -36.30 -35.71 46.94
C LEU A 22 -35.65 -34.61 47.80
N TYR A 23 -34.38 -34.28 47.56
CA TYR A 23 -33.66 -33.19 48.26
C TYR A 23 -33.27 -32.01 47.36
N PHE A 24 -33.57 -32.05 46.06
CA PHE A 24 -33.16 -31.01 45.11
C PHE A 24 -34.25 -30.00 44.73
N THR A 25 -35.48 -30.15 45.24
CA THR A 25 -36.61 -29.28 44.88
C THR A 25 -37.00 -28.27 45.97
N THR A 26 -36.35 -28.27 47.13
CA THR A 26 -36.71 -27.41 48.28
C THR A 26 -35.68 -26.33 48.64
N THR A 27 -34.61 -26.13 47.87
CA THR A 27 -33.55 -25.13 48.16
C THR A 27 -33.47 -23.95 47.20
N LEU A 28 -34.48 -23.72 46.34
CA LEU A 28 -34.46 -22.63 45.34
C LEU A 28 -35.54 -21.54 45.52
N LYS A 29 -36.40 -21.63 46.54
CA LYS A 29 -37.51 -20.67 46.76
C LYS A 29 -37.29 -19.68 47.91
N GLN A 30 -36.08 -19.58 48.45
CA GLN A 30 -35.81 -18.73 49.63
C GLN A 30 -34.80 -17.58 49.39
N TYR A 31 -34.31 -17.40 48.15
CA TYR A 31 -33.40 -16.29 47.80
C TYR A 31 -34.06 -15.12 47.07
N SER A 32 -35.39 -14.99 47.13
CA SER A 32 -36.13 -13.95 46.39
C SER A 32 -36.57 -12.75 47.24
N LEU A 33 -36.09 -12.57 48.48
CA LEU A 33 -36.63 -11.54 49.39
C LEU A 33 -35.60 -10.65 50.13
N LEU A 34 -34.35 -10.55 49.67
CA LEU A 34 -33.31 -9.73 50.34
C LEU A 34 -32.44 -8.92 49.35
N ALA A 35 -33.06 -8.28 48.37
CA ALA A 35 -32.37 -7.32 47.49
C ALA A 35 -33.22 -6.09 47.15
N ALA A 36 -34.09 -5.68 48.07
CA ALA A 36 -34.83 -4.43 47.99
C ALA A 36 -34.58 -3.66 49.29
N ILE A 37 -33.60 -2.75 49.25
CA ILE A 37 -33.41 -1.51 50.05
C ILE A 37 -31.91 -1.17 49.96
N CYS A 38 -31.51 -0.55 48.84
CA CYS A 38 -30.39 0.40 48.73
C CYS A 38 -30.39 1.02 47.32
N LEU A 39 -31.39 1.82 46.98
CA LEU A 39 -31.50 2.53 45.69
C LEU A 39 -31.70 4.05 45.87
N LEU A 40 -31.01 4.61 46.87
CA LEU A 40 -30.77 6.03 47.07
C LEU A 40 -29.30 6.07 47.53
N THR A 41 -28.30 6.60 46.85
CA THR A 41 -28.18 7.80 46.02
C THR A 41 -26.89 7.67 45.22
N ALA A 42 -26.98 7.70 43.89
CA ALA A 42 -25.84 8.03 43.05
C ALA A 42 -26.34 8.63 41.74
N CYS A 43 -26.82 9.88 41.79
CA CYS A 43 -26.76 10.74 40.62
C CYS A 43 -25.27 11.04 40.35
N LYS A 44 -24.55 10.09 39.76
CA LYS A 44 -23.25 10.35 39.17
C LYS A 44 -23.57 11.01 37.84
N SER A 45 -23.49 12.34 37.80
CA SER A 45 -23.63 13.10 36.56
C SER A 45 -22.75 12.46 35.49
N ALA A 46 -23.33 12.23 34.32
CA ALA A 46 -22.55 11.76 33.18
C ALA A 46 -21.35 12.70 33.01
N PRO A 47 -20.13 12.16 32.79
CA PRO A 47 -18.97 13.00 32.51
C PRO A 47 -19.33 14.00 31.41
N PRO A 48 -18.94 15.28 31.52
CA PRO A 48 -19.15 16.23 30.43
C PRO A 48 -18.58 15.61 29.15
N ALA A 49 -19.37 15.64 28.06
CA ALA A 49 -18.92 15.16 26.77
C ALA A 49 -17.53 15.77 26.49
N PRO A 50 -16.55 14.98 26.03
CA PRO A 50 -15.26 15.54 25.68
C PRO A 50 -15.50 16.71 24.71
N PRO A 51 -14.81 17.85 24.89
CA PRO A 51 -14.95 18.97 23.96
C PRO A 51 -14.78 18.44 22.53
N PRO A 52 -15.54 18.97 21.54
CA PRO A 52 -15.37 18.54 20.15
C PRO A 52 -13.89 18.61 19.84
N ALA A 53 -13.31 17.46 19.49
CA ALA A 53 -11.90 17.37 19.18
C ALA A 53 -11.61 18.46 18.15
N THR A 54 -10.79 19.44 18.51
CA THR A 54 -10.17 20.33 17.52
C THR A 54 -9.63 19.42 16.42
N PRO A 55 -9.80 19.75 15.12
CA PRO A 55 -9.16 18.99 14.07
C PRO A 55 -7.67 19.00 14.37
N VAL A 56 -7.15 17.89 14.90
CA VAL A 56 -5.71 17.69 15.03
C VAL A 56 -5.23 17.74 13.60
N ALA A 57 -4.55 18.83 13.23
CA ALA A 57 -3.97 18.97 11.91
C ALA A 57 -3.20 17.68 11.65
N ALA A 58 -3.61 16.93 10.63
CA ALA A 58 -2.95 15.67 10.28
C ALA A 58 -1.45 15.95 10.16
N PRO A 59 -0.58 15.08 10.71
CA PRO A 59 0.86 15.32 10.68
C PRO A 59 1.31 15.60 9.24
N ALA A 60 2.14 16.62 9.07
CA ALA A 60 2.65 17.00 7.76
C ALA A 60 3.32 15.79 7.09
N TYR A 61 2.98 15.51 5.85
CA TYR A 61 3.54 14.39 5.10
C TYR A 61 5.03 14.60 4.84
N THR A 62 5.83 13.60 5.25
CA THR A 62 7.30 13.61 5.15
C THR A 62 7.85 12.66 4.09
N GLY A 63 6.97 11.93 3.39
CA GLY A 63 7.39 11.02 2.33
C GLY A 63 7.76 11.76 1.03
N PRO A 64 8.29 11.03 0.03
CA PRO A 64 8.62 11.64 -1.26
C PRO A 64 7.37 12.12 -2.00
N SER A 65 7.44 13.32 -2.57
CA SER A 65 6.42 13.82 -3.50
C SER A 65 6.54 13.08 -4.83
N LEU A 66 5.44 12.47 -5.30
CA LEU A 66 5.41 11.80 -6.59
C LEU A 66 5.04 12.78 -7.70
N SER A 67 5.85 12.85 -8.76
CA SER A 67 5.50 13.58 -9.98
C SER A 67 4.47 12.78 -10.77
N ILE A 68 3.27 13.34 -10.95
CA ILE A 68 2.17 12.67 -11.65
C ILE A 68 1.54 13.55 -12.70
N GLU A 69 0.79 12.92 -13.60
CA GLU A 69 0.11 13.64 -14.67
C GLU A 69 -1.04 12.84 -15.28
N GLN A 70 -2.03 13.55 -15.84
CA GLN A 70 -3.10 12.92 -16.61
C GLN A 70 -2.65 12.70 -18.05
N SER A 71 -2.95 11.52 -18.59
CA SER A 71 -2.80 11.20 -20.00
C SER A 71 -4.07 10.57 -20.56
N ASP A 72 -4.09 10.37 -21.87
CA ASP A 72 -5.13 9.65 -22.61
C ASP A 72 -5.27 8.18 -22.14
N ARG A 73 -4.17 7.56 -21.74
CA ARG A 73 -4.12 6.19 -21.24
C ARG A 73 -4.46 6.05 -19.77
N GLY A 74 -4.54 7.15 -19.01
CA GLY A 74 -4.76 7.16 -17.57
C GLY A 74 -3.74 8.04 -16.83
N VAL A 75 -3.38 7.67 -15.60
CA VAL A 75 -2.46 8.47 -14.76
C VAL A 75 -1.03 7.99 -14.92
N GLN A 76 -0.10 8.89 -15.25
CA GLN A 76 1.33 8.60 -15.31
C GLN A 76 2.01 9.06 -14.02
N VAL A 77 2.87 8.22 -13.45
CA VAL A 77 3.78 8.55 -12.35
C VAL A 77 5.21 8.51 -12.88
N PHE A 78 5.94 9.61 -12.76
CA PHE A 78 7.29 9.75 -13.28
C PHE A 78 8.33 9.52 -12.18
N LEU A 79 9.22 8.56 -12.40
CA LEU A 79 10.33 8.25 -11.51
C LEU A 79 11.66 8.51 -12.22
N PRO A 80 12.42 9.56 -11.82
CA PRO A 80 13.73 9.86 -12.39
C PRO A 80 14.71 8.70 -12.22
N SER A 81 15.42 8.33 -13.31
CA SER A 81 16.34 7.18 -13.27
C SER A 81 17.53 7.39 -12.33
N ASN A 82 17.96 8.62 -12.08
CA ASN A 82 19.09 8.91 -11.18
C ASN A 82 18.78 8.63 -9.71
N ILE A 83 17.50 8.59 -9.32
CA ILE A 83 17.06 8.16 -7.99
C ILE A 83 17.03 6.63 -7.93
N LEU A 84 16.65 5.99 -9.04
CA LEU A 84 16.42 4.55 -9.09
C LEU A 84 17.68 3.73 -9.41
N PHE A 85 18.58 4.21 -10.26
CA PHE A 85 19.64 3.43 -10.88
C PHE A 85 20.95 4.20 -10.99
N ASP A 86 22.07 3.48 -11.01
CA ASP A 86 23.33 4.03 -11.49
C ASP A 86 23.30 4.22 -13.02
N SER A 87 24.21 5.07 -13.52
CA SER A 87 24.41 5.26 -14.96
C SER A 87 24.71 3.94 -15.66
N GLY A 88 24.01 3.66 -16.77
CA GLY A 88 24.16 2.44 -17.56
C GLY A 88 23.68 1.15 -16.87
N LYS A 89 23.15 1.20 -15.64
CA LYS A 89 22.68 0.02 -14.90
C LYS A 89 21.15 -0.04 -14.84
N SER A 90 20.65 -1.25 -14.60
CA SER A 90 19.24 -1.57 -14.34
C SER A 90 18.98 -2.08 -12.93
N GLU A 91 20.01 -2.18 -12.09
CA GLU A 91 19.86 -2.59 -10.70
C GLU A 91 19.47 -1.42 -9.81
N LEU A 92 18.44 -1.62 -8.99
CA LEU A 92 17.87 -0.57 -8.15
C LEU A 92 18.82 -0.17 -7.02
N ARG A 93 19.03 1.13 -6.86
CA ARG A 93 19.72 1.74 -5.71
C ARG A 93 18.78 1.76 -4.51
N LEU A 94 18.53 0.63 -3.89
CA LEU A 94 17.50 0.50 -2.83
C LEU A 94 17.64 1.50 -1.68
N GLY A 95 18.85 1.98 -1.38
CA GLY A 95 19.04 3.04 -0.37
C GLY A 95 18.28 4.33 -0.68
N ASP A 96 18.31 4.78 -1.94
CA ASP A 96 17.62 6.01 -2.39
C ASP A 96 16.23 5.72 -2.95
N ALA A 97 16.06 4.56 -3.59
CA ALA A 97 14.85 4.19 -4.30
C ALA A 97 13.73 3.70 -3.37
N ALA A 98 14.04 3.05 -2.25
CA ALA A 98 13.04 2.40 -1.39
C ALA A 98 11.88 3.31 -0.97
N PRO A 99 12.09 4.56 -0.52
CA PRO A 99 10.98 5.44 -0.15
C PRO A 99 10.01 5.72 -1.30
N TYR A 100 10.52 5.87 -2.54
CA TYR A 100 9.69 6.08 -3.73
C TYR A 100 8.95 4.80 -4.11
N LEU A 101 9.62 3.65 -4.04
CA LEU A 101 9.03 2.34 -4.33
C LEU A 101 7.91 1.99 -3.34
N ASP A 102 8.12 2.23 -2.05
CA ASP A 102 7.13 2.02 -1.00
C ASP A 102 5.91 2.91 -1.22
N ARG A 103 6.16 4.18 -1.57
CA ARG A 103 5.11 5.15 -1.83
C ARG A 103 4.28 4.81 -3.07
N VAL A 104 4.92 4.43 -4.16
CA VAL A 104 4.24 3.96 -5.38
C VAL A 104 3.45 2.69 -5.09
N ALA A 105 4.03 1.71 -4.41
CA ALA A 105 3.33 0.47 -4.06
C ALA A 105 2.11 0.73 -3.17
N GLN A 106 2.22 1.63 -2.17
CA GLN A 106 1.09 2.03 -1.35
C GLN A 106 -0.04 2.63 -2.19
N LEU A 107 0.28 3.56 -3.09
CA LEU A 107 -0.67 4.19 -4.01
C LEU A 107 -1.39 3.13 -4.86
N LEU A 108 -0.63 2.24 -5.50
CA LEU A 108 -1.17 1.21 -6.41
C LEU A 108 -2.06 0.17 -5.70
N LYS A 109 -1.84 -0.06 -4.40
CA LYS A 109 -2.66 -0.97 -3.59
C LYS A 109 -3.92 -0.31 -3.05
N THR A 110 -3.87 0.99 -2.75
CA THR A 110 -4.92 1.66 -1.96
C THR A 110 -5.84 2.55 -2.78
N LYS A 111 -5.38 3.06 -3.92
CA LYS A 111 -6.13 4.05 -4.71
C LYS A 111 -6.84 3.46 -5.93
N THR A 112 -6.38 2.32 -6.42
CA THR A 112 -6.84 1.79 -7.71
C THR A 112 -6.66 0.28 -7.79
N GLN A 113 -7.51 -0.39 -8.56
CA GLN A 113 -7.37 -1.81 -8.93
C GLN A 113 -7.07 -1.99 -10.42
N ASN A 114 -6.85 -0.89 -11.14
CA ASN A 114 -6.64 -0.91 -12.58
C ASN A 114 -5.32 -1.61 -12.95
N LYS A 115 -5.21 -1.98 -14.23
CA LYS A 115 -3.98 -2.50 -14.84
C LYS A 115 -2.92 -1.40 -14.89
N ILE A 116 -1.67 -1.83 -14.82
CA ILE A 116 -0.50 -0.96 -14.66
C ILE A 116 0.49 -1.31 -15.76
N SER A 117 0.98 -0.30 -16.46
CA SER A 117 2.12 -0.43 -17.36
C SER A 117 3.35 0.23 -16.73
N VAL A 118 4.45 -0.51 -16.66
CA VAL A 118 5.74 -0.01 -16.18
C VAL A 118 6.64 0.22 -17.39
N GLU A 119 7.00 1.47 -17.65
CA GLU A 119 7.61 1.89 -18.91
C GLU A 119 8.99 2.49 -18.70
N GLY A 120 10.02 1.88 -19.30
CA GLY A 120 11.38 2.36 -19.23
C GLY A 120 11.73 3.31 -20.38
N HIS A 121 12.47 4.38 -20.07
CA HIS A 121 12.95 5.36 -21.04
C HIS A 121 14.43 5.69 -20.82
N THR A 122 15.12 6.03 -21.91
CA THR A 122 16.50 6.51 -21.91
C THR A 122 16.60 7.89 -22.56
N ASP A 123 17.76 8.52 -22.43
CA ASP A 123 18.15 9.57 -23.37
C ASP A 123 18.67 8.95 -24.68
N SER A 124 18.99 9.81 -25.65
CA SER A 124 19.48 9.38 -26.96
C SER A 124 20.98 9.06 -27.00
N ALA A 125 21.67 8.93 -25.86
CA ALA A 125 23.09 8.57 -25.85
C ALA A 125 23.26 7.06 -26.07
N GLY A 126 24.10 6.67 -27.04
CA GLY A 126 24.35 5.27 -27.39
C GLY A 126 23.41 4.72 -28.46
N SER A 127 23.46 3.41 -28.69
CA SER A 127 22.70 2.76 -29.77
C SER A 127 21.26 2.46 -29.35
N LEU A 128 20.35 2.43 -30.33
CA LEU A 128 18.95 2.04 -30.11
C LEU A 128 18.85 0.67 -29.44
N THR A 129 19.58 -0.33 -29.92
CA THR A 129 19.56 -1.69 -29.37
C THR A 129 19.98 -1.74 -27.90
N ALA A 130 21.04 -1.00 -27.52
CA ALA A 130 21.50 -0.95 -26.14
C ALA A 130 20.47 -0.24 -25.24
N ASN A 131 19.92 0.88 -25.71
CA ASN A 131 18.91 1.64 -24.97
C ASN A 131 17.58 0.90 -24.85
N GLN A 132 17.19 0.14 -25.87
CA GLN A 132 16.01 -0.70 -25.84
C GLN A 132 16.14 -1.73 -24.72
N LYS A 133 17.23 -2.51 -24.73
CA LYS A 133 17.52 -3.51 -23.68
C LYS A 133 17.57 -2.87 -22.28
N LEU A 134 18.28 -1.75 -22.13
CA LEU A 134 18.41 -1.07 -20.84
C LEU A 134 17.04 -0.59 -20.31
N SER A 135 16.22 -0.02 -21.19
CA SER A 135 14.89 0.47 -20.83
C SER A 135 13.96 -0.67 -20.39
N GLU A 136 13.96 -1.80 -21.10
CA GLU A 136 13.19 -2.99 -20.74
C GLU A 136 13.64 -3.57 -19.39
N GLN A 137 14.95 -3.70 -19.18
CA GLN A 137 15.51 -4.22 -17.93
C GLN A 137 15.15 -3.34 -16.73
N ARG A 138 15.17 -2.02 -16.89
CA ARG A 138 14.76 -1.08 -15.82
C ARG A 138 13.28 -1.19 -15.49
N ALA A 139 12.42 -1.34 -16.50
CA ALA A 139 11.00 -1.55 -16.29
C ALA A 139 10.73 -2.86 -15.53
N VAL A 140 11.41 -3.94 -15.90
CA VAL A 140 11.33 -5.23 -15.20
C VAL A 140 11.80 -5.13 -13.76
N ALA A 141 12.95 -4.50 -13.50
CA ALA A 141 13.48 -4.31 -12.15
C ALA A 141 12.49 -3.54 -11.26
N LEU A 142 11.88 -2.46 -11.80
CA LEU A 142 10.87 -1.71 -11.06
C LEU A 142 9.62 -2.56 -10.76
N MET A 143 9.11 -3.29 -11.76
CA MET A 143 7.95 -4.18 -11.59
C MET A 143 8.20 -5.24 -10.50
N GLN A 144 9.36 -5.92 -10.54
CA GLN A 144 9.74 -6.92 -9.54
C GLN A 144 9.77 -6.31 -8.14
N SER A 145 10.35 -5.11 -8.00
CA SER A 145 10.42 -4.44 -6.71
C SER A 145 9.05 -3.97 -6.18
N LEU A 146 8.11 -3.64 -7.07
CA LEU A 146 6.71 -3.36 -6.71
C LEU A 146 5.96 -4.64 -6.31
N GLN A 147 6.26 -5.77 -6.96
CA GLN A 147 5.70 -7.07 -6.61
C GLN A 147 6.15 -7.52 -5.22
N GLU A 148 7.43 -7.35 -4.88
CA GLU A 148 7.97 -7.59 -3.53
C GLU A 148 7.26 -6.75 -2.46
N ARG A 149 6.75 -5.57 -2.85
CA ARG A 149 5.94 -4.68 -1.99
C ARG A 149 4.45 -5.01 -2.00
N GLY A 150 4.06 -6.13 -2.60
CA GLY A 150 2.70 -6.66 -2.60
C GLY A 150 1.77 -6.09 -3.67
N VAL A 151 2.30 -5.46 -4.72
CA VAL A 151 1.49 -5.15 -5.92
C VAL A 151 1.29 -6.45 -6.71
N PRO A 152 0.05 -6.88 -7.00
CA PRO A 152 -0.20 -8.12 -7.74
C PRO A 152 0.45 -8.12 -9.12
N ALA A 153 1.21 -9.18 -9.44
CA ALA A 153 1.95 -9.27 -10.70
C ALA A 153 1.02 -9.32 -11.93
N ASP A 154 -0.15 -9.93 -11.81
CA ASP A 154 -1.17 -10.01 -12.86
C ASP A 154 -1.79 -8.64 -13.22
N ARG A 155 -1.58 -7.61 -12.38
CA ARG A 155 -1.96 -6.23 -12.67
C ARG A 155 -0.90 -5.48 -13.46
N MET A 156 0.33 -5.98 -13.57
CA MET A 156 1.45 -5.25 -14.14
C MET A 156 1.95 -5.86 -15.45
N VAL A 157 2.29 -4.99 -16.40
CA VAL A 157 3.03 -5.33 -17.62
C VAL A 157 4.20 -4.36 -17.78
N THR A 158 5.25 -4.77 -18.48
CA THR A 158 6.44 -3.93 -18.70
C THR A 158 6.63 -3.61 -20.18
N ALA A 159 7.21 -2.44 -20.46
CA ALA A 159 7.65 -2.04 -21.80
C ALA A 159 8.91 -1.18 -21.71
N GLY A 160 9.81 -1.31 -22.69
CA GLY A 160 10.92 -0.41 -22.89
C GLY A 160 10.72 0.41 -24.16
N PHE A 161 10.97 1.72 -24.09
CA PHE A 161 10.81 2.62 -25.24
C PHE A 161 12.11 3.26 -25.70
N ALA A 162 13.25 2.90 -25.12
CA ALA A 162 14.53 3.56 -25.37
C ALA A 162 14.35 5.09 -25.33
N PHE A 163 14.85 5.80 -26.34
CA PHE A 163 14.70 7.25 -26.53
C PHE A 163 13.59 7.63 -27.51
N ASN A 164 12.66 6.73 -27.83
CA ASN A 164 11.61 6.96 -28.84
C ASN A 164 10.44 7.82 -28.33
N ARG A 165 10.37 8.08 -27.02
CA ARG A 165 9.34 8.91 -26.37
C ARG A 165 9.98 9.98 -25.46
N PRO A 166 10.72 10.94 -26.03
CA PRO A 166 11.34 12.02 -25.25
C PRO A 166 10.28 12.98 -24.73
N ILE A 167 10.45 13.44 -23.49
CA ILE A 167 9.63 14.51 -22.88
C ILE A 167 10.33 15.87 -22.95
N ALA A 168 11.63 15.86 -23.20
CA ALA A 168 12.47 17.04 -23.40
C ALA A 168 13.49 16.80 -24.52
N SER A 169 14.08 17.88 -25.04
CA SER A 169 15.16 17.75 -26.04
C SER A 169 16.37 16.99 -25.48
N ASN A 170 16.95 16.10 -26.27
CA ASN A 170 18.22 15.44 -25.92
C ASN A 170 19.45 16.34 -26.17
N ALA A 171 19.26 17.54 -26.72
CA ALA A 171 20.35 18.45 -27.07
C ALA A 171 21.10 19.02 -25.85
N ASN A 172 20.48 19.04 -24.66
CA ASN A 172 21.13 19.49 -23.42
C ASN A 172 21.01 18.47 -22.28
N GLU A 173 21.88 18.59 -21.28
CA GLU A 173 21.94 17.61 -20.18
C GLU A 173 20.67 17.58 -19.32
N GLU A 174 20.05 18.74 -19.08
CA GLU A 174 18.81 18.80 -18.29
C GLU A 174 17.65 18.08 -18.99
N GLY A 175 17.51 18.22 -20.31
CA GLY A 175 16.52 17.45 -21.07
C GLY A 175 16.82 15.95 -21.10
N ARG A 176 18.09 15.56 -21.22
CA ARG A 176 18.50 14.15 -21.13
C ARG A 176 18.18 13.55 -19.75
N LYS A 177 18.43 14.28 -18.66
CA LYS A 177 18.06 13.86 -17.30
C LYS A 177 16.58 13.54 -17.18
N LEU A 178 15.71 14.38 -17.76
CA LEU A 178 14.27 14.17 -17.78
C LEU A 178 13.89 12.95 -18.63
N ASN A 179 14.55 12.73 -19.77
CA ASN A 179 14.28 11.57 -20.62
C ASN A 179 14.68 10.24 -19.96
N ARG A 180 15.72 10.23 -19.13
CA ARG A 180 16.14 9.07 -18.32
C ARG A 180 15.18 8.85 -17.15
N ARG A 181 14.11 8.10 -17.37
CA ARG A 181 13.05 7.87 -16.37
C ARG A 181 12.42 6.48 -16.52
N VAL A 182 11.71 6.07 -15.47
CA VAL A 182 10.73 4.99 -15.55
C VAL A 182 9.36 5.57 -15.20
N GLU A 183 8.36 5.22 -15.97
CA GLU A 183 6.98 5.64 -15.73
C GLU A 183 6.15 4.46 -15.21
N VAL A 184 5.22 4.76 -14.31
CA VAL A 184 4.15 3.85 -13.93
C VAL A 184 2.84 4.44 -14.44
N VAL A 185 2.25 3.82 -15.45
CA VAL A 185 0.99 4.23 -16.06
C VAL A 185 -0.13 3.40 -15.47
N ILE A 186 -1.02 4.05 -14.72
CA ILE A 186 -2.23 3.45 -14.18
C ILE A 186 -3.31 3.61 -15.25
N LEU A 187 -3.66 2.50 -15.91
CA LEU A 187 -4.53 2.52 -17.08
C LEU A 187 -5.96 2.91 -16.70
N ASP A 188 -6.63 3.67 -17.55
CA ASP A 188 -8.04 4.08 -17.41
C ASP A 188 -8.37 4.78 -16.07
N GLU A 189 -7.38 5.42 -15.47
CA GLU A 189 -7.51 6.09 -14.17
C GLU A 189 -7.52 7.62 -14.30
N LYS A 190 -8.09 8.29 -13.29
CA LYS A 190 -8.12 9.75 -13.18
C LYS A 190 -7.23 10.23 -12.05
N VAL A 191 -6.47 11.30 -12.29
CA VAL A 191 -5.60 11.94 -11.27
C VAL A 191 -6.40 12.27 -10.01
N ALA A 192 -7.64 12.75 -10.15
CA ALA A 192 -8.51 13.08 -9.02
C ALA A 192 -8.78 11.89 -8.08
N ASN A 193 -8.83 10.66 -8.60
CA ASN A 193 -9.02 9.47 -7.78
C ASN A 193 -7.73 9.12 -7.02
N ILE A 194 -6.59 9.25 -7.68
CA ILE A 194 -5.27 8.98 -7.10
C ILE A 194 -4.94 9.96 -5.97
N THR A 195 -5.26 11.23 -6.14
CA THR A 195 -4.93 12.30 -5.18
C THR A 195 -5.97 12.47 -4.08
N LYS A 196 -7.13 11.81 -4.18
CA LYS A 196 -8.22 11.96 -3.21
C LYS A 196 -7.78 11.57 -1.80
N GLY A 197 -7.92 12.51 -0.87
CA GLY A 197 -7.61 12.32 0.56
C GLY A 197 -6.12 12.21 0.86
N GLU A 198 -5.25 12.55 -0.09
CA GLU A 198 -3.81 12.58 0.11
C GLU A 198 -3.36 13.93 0.67
N PRO A 199 -2.29 13.95 1.49
CA PRO A 199 -1.84 15.17 2.14
C PRO A 199 -1.35 16.22 1.13
N PRO A 200 -1.45 17.52 1.48
CA PRO A 200 -0.93 18.58 0.63
C PRO A 200 0.59 18.41 0.51
N ASN A 201 1.13 18.35 -0.72
CA ASN A 201 2.53 18.06 -1.12
C ASN A 201 2.85 16.61 -1.53
N ALA A 202 1.93 15.66 -1.34
CA ALA A 202 2.15 14.25 -1.71
C ALA A 202 2.41 14.05 -3.20
N PHE A 203 1.96 14.99 -4.02
CA PHE A 203 2.11 14.99 -5.47
C PHE A 203 2.52 16.35 -5.99
N ASN A 204 3.15 16.34 -7.16
CA ASN A 204 3.41 17.50 -7.99
C ASN A 204 3.05 17.19 -9.45
N SER A 205 2.64 18.20 -10.24
CA SER A 205 2.41 18.00 -11.67
C SER A 205 3.74 17.93 -12.41
N ALA A 206 3.94 16.84 -13.15
CA ALA A 206 5.12 16.66 -13.98
C ALA A 206 5.15 17.70 -15.12
N TRP A 207 4.02 17.98 -15.77
CA TRP A 207 3.97 18.93 -16.88
C TRP A 207 4.11 20.38 -16.43
N ASP A 208 3.55 20.78 -15.29
CA ASP A 208 3.75 22.14 -14.78
C ASP A 208 5.23 22.39 -14.43
N ASN A 209 5.90 21.40 -13.85
CA ASN A 209 7.32 21.49 -13.56
C ASN A 209 8.16 21.55 -14.85
N LEU A 210 7.86 20.70 -15.84
CA LEU A 210 8.52 20.76 -17.14
C LEU A 210 8.32 22.12 -17.82
N LYS A 211 7.09 22.63 -17.83
CA LYS A 211 6.73 23.93 -18.41
C LYS A 211 7.54 25.05 -17.78
N LYS A 212 7.64 25.10 -16.44
CA LYS A 212 8.48 26.07 -15.72
C LYS A 212 9.95 25.98 -16.13
N MET A 213 10.49 24.77 -16.31
CA MET A 213 11.88 24.58 -16.76
C MET A 213 12.10 25.07 -18.20
N ILE A 214 11.11 24.89 -19.08
CA ILE A 214 11.14 25.39 -20.46
C ILE A 214 11.06 26.92 -20.48
N GLU A 215 10.13 27.51 -19.73
CA GLU A 215 9.97 28.96 -19.60
C GLU A 215 11.21 29.63 -19.00
N ALA A 216 11.88 28.97 -18.07
CA ALA A 216 13.16 29.41 -17.50
C ALA A 216 14.36 29.21 -18.43
N GLY A 217 14.18 28.60 -19.62
CA GLY A 217 15.25 28.31 -20.58
C GLY A 217 16.23 27.21 -20.14
N VAL A 218 15.92 26.47 -19.08
CA VAL A 218 16.76 25.38 -18.55
C VAL A 218 16.64 24.14 -19.44
N VAL A 219 15.43 23.87 -19.94
CA VAL A 219 15.12 22.71 -20.77
C VAL A 219 14.55 23.18 -22.10
N LYS A 220 14.93 22.51 -23.20
CA LYS A 220 14.29 22.73 -24.50
C LYS A 220 13.14 21.74 -24.70
N PRO A 221 12.04 22.12 -25.37
CA PRO A 221 10.95 21.21 -25.71
C PRO A 221 11.45 19.97 -26.45
N ALA A 222 10.77 18.84 -26.28
CA ALA A 222 11.04 17.66 -27.08
C ALA A 222 10.90 17.99 -28.58
N GLU A 223 11.83 17.49 -29.39
CA GLU A 223 11.67 17.53 -30.84
C GLU A 223 10.55 16.56 -31.21
N ALA A 224 9.70 16.95 -32.18
CA ALA A 224 8.71 16.02 -32.71
C ALA A 224 9.42 14.76 -33.22
N ALA A 225 8.95 13.59 -32.81
CA ALA A 225 9.47 12.32 -33.31
C ALA A 225 9.39 12.35 -34.84
N LYS A 226 10.55 12.25 -35.50
CA LYS A 226 10.66 12.14 -36.96
C LYS A 226 10.27 10.74 -37.43
#